data_AF-A0A1Y0IWM7-F1
#
_entry.id   AF-A0A1Y0IWM7-F1
#
_cell.length_a   1.000
_cell.length_b   1.000
_cell.length_c   1.000
_cell.angle_alpha   90.00
_cell.angle_beta   90.00
_cell.angle_gamma   90.00
#
_symmetry.space_group_name_H-M   'P 1'
#
loop_
_entity.id
_entity.type
_entity.pdbx_description
1 polymer ?
#
loop_
_entity_poly.entity_id
_entity_poly.type
_entity_poly.pdbx_seq_one_letter_code
_entity_poly.pdbx_strand_id
1 'polypeptide(L)'
;MGKVLESSVDLIARELVIHHKRNVKALCYYTDGLVDAKLLDETVIRPLLQARTFYHDADEMLSGSQMMQELMTGLIIDTSIALLDTYELGIEGVLSGDTLVFLEGGDRALLLATRGWESRSVDEPQTEPVVRGPRDGFTENIRTNTALLRRRIRDPQLRVEGMKIGTKSRTDVNIAYIKGTVKEGLVEEVKARLSRISIDAILDSGVIEEFVEDAPLSPFSTTQSTERPDKVAAALFEGRIAIFVDNSPFAVIVPVYFWQFLQASDDYYSRYWVGSFFRLVRFSAIFISLTLPSLYVMLVSFHHEMIPTALALSIAAGRESVPFPALVEAFLMEGAFELMREAGLRMPRPVGQAVSIVGALVIGQAAVQAGLVSPAMVIVVATTGISSFAIPNYAASFSVRLLRFPLLIAAGTMGLLGFAGTLAMIVVHSLSLRSFGEPYMSPATPFRPEDQKDIIIRVPWWRMNKRPQLAQGDLQRMAPGQMPKPPDPEDKPKRDGGTYSVTDAEQSERRKKLEKKKSAKKQDTKQQDTKQQDTKQQGARQEEFSAKPEGQRAQKRGQVKLRAFGHGAFDRAGADAGKGNAQSGKRKKDRPWRKRP
;
A
#
# COMPACT_ATOMS: atom_id res chain seq x y z
N MET A 1 33.41 -2.18 7.61
CA MET A 1 32.05 -2.75 7.76
C MET A 1 31.51 -2.67 9.18
N GLY A 2 32.04 -3.43 10.15
CA GLY A 2 31.47 -3.49 11.51
C GLY A 2 31.28 -2.14 12.23
N LYS A 3 32.20 -1.18 12.05
CA LYS A 3 32.06 0.18 12.61
C LYS A 3 31.00 1.04 11.90
N VAL A 4 30.76 0.82 10.62
CA VAL A 4 29.88 1.69 9.80
C VAL A 4 28.44 1.21 9.89
N LEU A 5 28.23 -0.09 9.74
CA LEU A 5 26.90 -0.70 9.78
C LEU A 5 26.43 -0.98 11.21
N GLU A 6 27.37 -1.07 12.17
CA GLU A 6 27.13 -1.48 13.57
C GLU A 6 26.25 -2.75 13.66
N SER A 7 25.92 -3.21 14.86
CA SER A 7 25.17 -4.46 15.01
C SER A 7 23.67 -4.24 14.76
N SER A 8 23.23 -4.36 13.50
CA SER A 8 21.82 -4.54 13.17
C SER A 8 21.49 -6.03 13.08
N VAL A 9 20.34 -6.46 13.59
CA VAL A 9 19.97 -7.90 13.68
C VAL A 9 19.61 -8.53 12.33
N ASP A 10 19.48 -7.72 11.28
CA ASP A 10 19.25 -8.13 9.90
C ASP A 10 20.55 -8.22 9.09
N LEU A 11 21.68 -7.76 9.61
CA LEU A 11 22.97 -7.87 8.95
C LEU A 11 23.74 -9.07 9.49
N ILE A 12 24.08 -10.02 8.60
CA ILE A 12 24.81 -11.22 8.97
C ILE A 12 26.26 -11.09 8.49
N ALA A 13 27.18 -11.37 9.41
CA ALA A 13 28.59 -11.57 9.13
C ALA A 13 28.94 -13.04 9.42
N ARG A 14 29.38 -13.77 8.40
CA ARG A 14 29.71 -15.19 8.51
C ARG A 14 31.17 -15.42 8.16
N GLU A 15 31.93 -15.94 9.11
CA GLU A 15 33.32 -16.34 8.93
C GLU A 15 33.41 -17.81 8.49
N LEU A 16 34.22 -18.09 7.48
CA LEU A 16 34.47 -19.42 6.93
C LEU A 16 35.97 -19.64 6.79
N VAL A 17 36.48 -20.83 7.15
CA VAL A 17 37.88 -21.18 6.94
C VAL A 17 38.01 -21.85 5.57
N ILE A 18 38.69 -21.17 4.65
CA ILE A 18 38.94 -21.66 3.29
C ILE A 18 40.16 -22.56 3.24
N HIS A 19 41.19 -22.35 4.04
CA HIS A 19 42.38 -23.21 4.01
C HIS A 19 42.69 -23.74 5.40
N HIS A 20 42.54 -25.06 5.63
CA HIS A 20 42.65 -25.60 6.99
C HIS A 20 44.07 -25.53 7.57
N LYS A 21 45.09 -25.93 6.80
CA LYS A 21 46.50 -25.90 7.26
C LYS A 21 47.04 -24.48 7.51
N ARG A 22 46.68 -23.51 6.65
CA ARG A 22 47.13 -22.10 6.74
C ARG A 22 46.18 -21.19 7.52
N ASN A 23 45.03 -21.72 7.93
CA ASN A 23 43.95 -21.00 8.59
C ASN A 23 43.48 -19.73 7.84
N VAL A 24 43.49 -19.75 6.51
CA VAL A 24 43.01 -18.61 5.69
C VAL A 24 41.50 -18.51 5.82
N LYS A 25 41.01 -17.35 6.25
CA LYS A 25 39.60 -17.07 6.48
C LYS A 25 38.98 -16.26 5.35
N ALA A 26 37.72 -16.55 5.07
CA ALA A 26 36.82 -15.64 4.35
C ALA A 26 35.73 -15.12 5.28
N LEU A 27 35.34 -13.87 5.04
CA LEU A 27 34.28 -13.21 5.77
C LEU A 27 33.21 -12.76 4.78
N CYS A 28 32.01 -13.33 4.91
CA CYS A 28 30.84 -12.98 4.10
C CYS A 28 29.96 -11.99 4.88
N TYR A 29 29.55 -10.91 4.24
CA TYR A 29 28.54 -9.98 4.72
C TYR A 29 27.33 -10.01 3.79
N TYR A 30 26.14 -10.12 4.38
CA TYR A 30 24.88 -10.05 3.64
C TYR A 30 23.74 -9.60 4.55
N THR A 31 22.67 -9.07 3.95
CA THR A 31 21.46 -8.66 4.68
C THR A 31 20.41 -9.76 4.60
N ASP A 32 20.04 -10.31 5.75
CA ASP A 32 19.00 -11.33 5.90
C ASP A 32 17.64 -10.80 5.42
N GLY A 33 16.92 -11.61 4.66
CA GLY A 33 15.65 -11.25 4.00
C GLY A 33 15.77 -10.46 2.69
N LEU A 34 16.94 -9.91 2.34
CA LEU A 34 17.18 -9.33 1.00
C LEU A 34 17.85 -10.32 0.03
N VAL A 35 18.61 -11.26 0.59
CA VAL A 35 19.34 -12.30 -0.13
C VAL A 35 18.48 -13.55 -0.30
N ASP A 36 18.57 -14.21 -1.46
CA ASP A 36 18.01 -15.55 -1.63
C ASP A 36 18.92 -16.56 -0.94
N ALA A 37 18.42 -17.17 0.13
CA ALA A 37 19.19 -18.13 0.92
C ALA A 37 19.69 -19.32 0.10
N LYS A 38 18.93 -19.80 -0.89
CA LYS A 38 19.35 -20.91 -1.75
C LYS A 38 20.46 -20.46 -2.68
N LEU A 39 20.31 -19.29 -3.30
CA LEU A 39 21.33 -18.74 -4.18
C LEU A 39 22.62 -18.48 -3.40
N LEU A 40 22.55 -17.86 -2.22
CA LEU A 40 23.69 -17.66 -1.32
C LEU A 40 24.41 -18.97 -1.00
N ASP A 41 23.65 -20.00 -0.62
CA ASP A 41 24.22 -21.30 -0.26
C ASP A 41 24.89 -21.98 -1.46
N GLU A 42 24.27 -21.94 -2.64
CA GLU A 42 24.74 -22.61 -3.85
C GLU A 42 25.90 -21.89 -4.54
N THR A 43 25.88 -20.55 -4.61
CA THR A 43 26.86 -19.77 -5.37
C THR A 43 27.99 -19.20 -4.51
N VAL A 44 27.79 -19.02 -3.21
CA VAL A 44 28.79 -18.43 -2.32
C VAL A 44 29.29 -19.43 -1.29
N ILE A 45 28.41 -19.93 -0.42
CA ILE A 45 28.85 -20.70 0.75
C ILE A 45 29.44 -22.06 0.34
N ARG A 46 28.77 -22.82 -0.53
CA ARG A 46 29.27 -24.12 -0.99
C ARG A 46 30.59 -24.01 -1.74
N PRO A 47 30.79 -23.09 -2.72
CA PRO A 47 32.08 -22.91 -3.39
C PRO A 47 33.21 -22.56 -2.42
N LEU A 48 32.97 -21.67 -1.45
CA LEU A 48 33.99 -21.31 -0.44
C LEU A 48 34.34 -22.50 0.47
N LEU A 49 33.39 -23.39 0.76
CA LEU A 49 33.66 -24.62 1.51
C LEU A 49 34.33 -25.70 0.65
N GLN A 50 34.03 -25.79 -0.64
CA GLN A 50 34.69 -26.71 -1.58
C GLN A 50 36.14 -26.30 -1.87
N ALA A 51 36.41 -25.00 -1.89
CA ALA A 51 37.76 -24.46 -1.95
C ALA A 51 38.65 -25.04 -0.83
N ARG A 52 38.08 -25.31 0.36
CA ARG A 52 38.80 -25.99 1.45
C ARG A 52 39.33 -27.37 1.10
N THR A 53 38.60 -28.11 0.29
CA THR A 53 39.02 -29.43 -0.18
C THR A 53 40.04 -29.29 -1.31
N PHE A 54 39.83 -28.34 -2.22
CA PHE A 54 40.75 -28.08 -3.34
C PHE A 54 42.14 -27.62 -2.88
N TYR A 55 42.21 -26.73 -1.88
CA TYR A 55 43.47 -26.23 -1.34
C TYR A 55 44.06 -27.10 -0.21
N HIS A 56 43.52 -28.30 0.04
CA HIS A 56 43.96 -29.15 1.15
C HIS A 56 45.44 -29.57 1.03
N ASP A 57 45.91 -29.82 -0.20
CA ASP A 57 47.25 -30.34 -0.50
C ASP A 57 48.12 -29.37 -1.33
N ALA A 58 47.66 -28.13 -1.53
CA ALA A 58 48.43 -27.10 -2.21
C ALA A 58 49.51 -26.53 -1.26
N ASP A 59 50.73 -27.07 -1.33
CA ASP A 59 51.90 -26.53 -0.62
C ASP A 59 52.38 -25.19 -1.22
N GLU A 60 51.92 -24.81 -2.42
CA GLU A 60 52.30 -23.55 -3.07
C GLU A 60 51.73 -22.33 -2.35
N MET A 61 52.57 -21.31 -2.19
CA MET A 61 52.28 -20.08 -1.44
C MET A 61 51.47 -19.10 -2.31
N LEU A 62 50.23 -19.47 -2.68
CA LEU A 62 49.31 -18.55 -3.34
C LEU A 62 49.02 -17.36 -2.40
N SER A 63 49.26 -16.15 -2.91
CA SER A 63 48.80 -14.91 -2.27
C SER A 63 47.26 -14.91 -2.17
N GLY A 64 46.70 -14.22 -1.18
CA GLY A 64 45.24 -14.07 -1.06
C GLY A 64 44.60 -13.47 -2.33
N SER A 65 45.32 -12.61 -3.05
CA SER A 65 44.89 -12.09 -4.36
C SER A 65 44.80 -13.15 -5.47
N GLN A 66 45.73 -14.12 -5.49
CA GLN A 66 45.72 -15.23 -6.45
C GLN A 66 44.61 -16.23 -6.13
N MET A 67 44.44 -16.56 -4.85
CA MET A 67 43.34 -17.41 -4.38
C MET A 67 41.97 -16.78 -4.68
N MET A 68 41.84 -15.45 -4.55
CA MET A 68 40.62 -14.74 -4.93
C MET A 68 40.34 -14.85 -6.43
N GLN A 69 41.36 -14.73 -7.28
CA GLN A 69 41.21 -14.86 -8.73
C GLN A 69 40.81 -16.29 -9.15
N GLU A 70 41.37 -17.31 -8.50
CA GLU A 70 40.98 -18.71 -8.71
C GLU A 70 39.55 -18.99 -8.23
N LEU A 71 39.14 -18.45 -7.08
CA LEU A 71 37.76 -18.55 -6.61
C LEU A 71 36.77 -17.97 -7.65
N MET A 72 37.08 -16.81 -8.21
CA MET A 72 36.25 -16.17 -9.24
C MET A 72 36.18 -16.95 -10.56
N THR A 73 37.27 -17.59 -10.97
CA THR A 73 37.38 -18.20 -12.30
C THR A 73 37.05 -19.69 -12.31
N GLY A 74 37.21 -20.38 -11.17
CA GLY A 74 37.13 -21.83 -11.10
C GLY A 74 36.06 -22.41 -10.19
N LEU A 75 35.57 -21.65 -9.19
CA LEU A 75 34.71 -22.20 -8.13
C LEU A 75 33.36 -21.48 -7.98
N ILE A 76 33.36 -20.15 -8.05
CA ILE A 76 32.13 -19.36 -7.94
C ILE A 76 31.46 -19.30 -9.32
N ILE A 77 30.29 -19.93 -9.42
CA ILE A 77 29.47 -19.93 -10.62
C ILE A 77 28.37 -18.87 -10.45
N ASP A 78 28.75 -17.61 -10.52
CA ASP A 78 27.83 -16.46 -10.51
C ASP A 78 28.05 -15.64 -11.79
N THR A 79 26.96 -15.27 -12.46
CA THR A 79 27.00 -14.53 -13.73
C THR A 79 27.39 -13.06 -13.53
N SER A 80 27.37 -12.54 -12.30
CA SER A 80 27.55 -11.13 -11.99
C SER A 80 28.46 -10.91 -10.77
N ILE A 81 29.70 -11.38 -10.89
CA ILE A 81 30.76 -11.12 -9.90
C ILE A 81 31.43 -9.77 -10.20
N ALA A 82 31.55 -8.91 -9.18
CA ALA A 82 32.34 -7.69 -9.25
C ALA A 82 33.49 -7.71 -8.23
N LEU A 83 34.68 -7.29 -8.66
CA LEU A 83 35.79 -6.96 -7.77
C LEU A 83 35.66 -5.51 -7.31
N LEU A 84 35.74 -5.30 -6.01
CA LEU A 84 35.63 -3.98 -5.40
C LEU A 84 36.94 -3.56 -4.75
N ASP A 85 37.38 -2.36 -5.10
CA ASP A 85 38.56 -1.71 -4.52
C ASP A 85 38.18 -0.79 -3.33
N THR A 86 36.89 -0.46 -3.19
CA THR A 86 36.39 0.46 -2.16
C THR A 86 35.30 -0.20 -1.32
N TYR A 87 35.31 0.07 -0.02
CA TYR A 87 34.34 -0.53 0.89
C TYR A 87 32.96 0.11 0.77
N GLU A 88 32.87 1.35 0.29
CA GLU A 88 31.63 2.09 0.06
C GLU A 88 30.71 1.37 -0.94
N LEU A 89 31.27 0.93 -2.07
CA LEU A 89 30.53 0.12 -3.06
C LEU A 89 30.09 -1.23 -2.47
N GLY A 90 30.91 -1.80 -1.57
CA GLY A 90 30.57 -3.03 -0.86
C GLY A 90 29.39 -2.84 0.09
N ILE A 91 29.32 -1.69 0.78
CA ILE A 91 28.19 -1.33 1.65
C ILE A 91 26.92 -1.21 0.80
N GLU A 92 26.99 -0.47 -0.30
CA GLU A 92 25.84 -0.29 -1.20
C GLU A 92 25.32 -1.62 -1.75
N GLY A 93 26.22 -2.52 -2.13
CA GLY A 93 25.89 -3.88 -2.57
C GLY A 93 25.16 -4.68 -1.48
N VAL A 94 25.71 -4.73 -0.27
CA VAL A 94 25.09 -5.46 0.86
C VAL A 94 23.70 -4.91 1.22
N LEU A 95 23.54 -3.59 1.22
CA LEU A 95 22.24 -2.94 1.46
C LEU A 95 21.25 -3.09 0.29
N SER A 96 21.76 -3.46 -0.89
CA SER A 96 20.94 -3.79 -2.07
C SER A 96 20.59 -5.29 -2.15
N GLY A 97 21.09 -6.11 -1.22
CA GLY A 97 20.85 -7.55 -1.18
C GLY A 97 21.89 -8.39 -1.92
N ASP A 98 23.09 -7.86 -2.17
CA ASP A 98 24.22 -8.66 -2.61
C ASP A 98 25.00 -9.23 -1.42
N THR A 99 25.85 -10.21 -1.69
CA THR A 99 26.76 -10.79 -0.71
C THR A 99 28.16 -10.30 -0.99
N LEU A 100 28.80 -9.73 0.03
CA LEU A 100 30.16 -9.25 -0.03
C LEU A 100 31.08 -10.25 0.65
N VAL A 101 32.14 -10.69 -0.02
CA VAL A 101 33.11 -11.65 0.49
C VAL A 101 34.49 -11.01 0.56
N PHE A 102 35.08 -11.02 1.75
CA PHE A 102 36.47 -10.69 1.98
C PHE A 102 37.27 -11.97 2.14
N LEU A 103 38.48 -12.00 1.59
CA LEU A 103 39.45 -13.07 1.80
C LEU A 103 40.66 -12.54 2.57
N GLU A 104 41.11 -13.28 3.56
CA GLU A 104 42.31 -12.95 4.31
C GLU A 104 43.54 -12.92 3.39
N GLY A 105 44.32 -11.84 3.45
CA GLY A 105 45.45 -11.59 2.55
C GLY A 105 45.07 -11.08 1.15
N GLY A 106 43.78 -10.86 0.87
CA GLY A 106 43.31 -10.19 -0.35
C GLY A 106 43.31 -8.66 -0.19
N ASP A 107 43.61 -7.95 -1.28
CA ASP A 107 43.58 -6.48 -1.38
C ASP A 107 42.22 -5.95 -1.87
N ARG A 108 41.36 -6.82 -2.38
CA ARG A 108 40.04 -6.51 -2.95
C ARG A 108 38.96 -7.38 -2.33
N ALA A 109 37.70 -7.00 -2.51
CA ALA A 109 36.54 -7.77 -2.08
C ALA A 109 35.73 -8.28 -3.28
N LEU A 110 35.03 -9.40 -3.11
CA LEU A 110 34.11 -9.94 -4.11
C LEU A 110 32.68 -9.56 -3.77
N LEU A 111 31.97 -8.94 -4.71
CA LEU A 111 30.54 -8.72 -4.63
C LEU A 111 29.82 -9.73 -5.52
N LEU A 112 28.89 -10.48 -4.94
CA LEU A 112 28.17 -11.58 -5.56
C LEU A 112 26.67 -11.28 -5.57
N ALA A 113 26.07 -11.38 -6.76
CA ALA A 113 24.69 -11.03 -7.01
C ALA A 113 23.76 -12.13 -6.48
N THR A 114 23.49 -12.06 -5.18
CA THR A 114 22.69 -13.06 -4.45
C THR A 114 21.29 -12.55 -4.10
N ARG A 115 20.87 -11.45 -4.74
CA ARG A 115 19.57 -10.82 -4.53
C ARG A 115 18.47 -11.81 -4.89
N GLY A 116 17.59 -12.08 -3.93
CA GLY A 116 16.29 -12.63 -4.22
C GLY A 116 15.39 -12.40 -3.05
N TRP A 117 14.44 -11.52 -3.27
CA TRP A 117 13.47 -11.14 -2.27
C TRP A 117 12.51 -12.31 -2.07
N GLU A 118 12.25 -12.66 -0.81
CA GLU A 118 11.24 -13.65 -0.50
C GLU A 118 9.89 -13.15 -1.04
N SER A 119 9.36 -13.86 -2.04
CA SER A 119 8.22 -13.43 -2.85
C SER A 119 6.89 -14.03 -2.40
N ARG A 120 6.79 -14.52 -1.15
CA ARG A 120 5.46 -14.75 -0.57
C ARG A 120 4.68 -13.46 -0.73
N SER A 121 3.48 -13.56 -1.31
CA SER A 121 2.71 -12.42 -1.79
C SER A 121 2.58 -11.38 -0.69
N VAL A 122 3.37 -10.33 -0.79
CA VAL A 122 3.18 -9.16 0.04
C VAL A 122 1.89 -8.54 -0.45
N ASP A 123 0.83 -8.76 0.32
CA ASP A 123 -0.52 -8.38 -0.05
C ASP A 123 -0.74 -6.87 0.12
N GLU A 124 -1.83 -6.38 -0.45
CA GLU A 124 -2.23 -4.98 -0.30
C GLU A 124 -2.67 -4.70 1.15
N PRO A 125 -2.21 -3.59 1.77
CA PRO A 125 -2.66 -3.21 3.11
C PRO A 125 -4.19 -3.10 3.11
N GLN A 126 -4.82 -3.92 3.95
CA GLN A 126 -6.28 -4.05 3.98
C GLN A 126 -6.91 -2.88 4.73
N THR A 127 -6.23 -2.31 5.72
CA THR A 127 -6.72 -1.18 6.50
C THR A 127 -6.39 0.17 5.87
N GLU A 128 -5.39 0.24 5.00
CA GLU A 128 -4.92 1.47 4.36
C GLU A 128 -4.73 1.34 2.84
N PRO A 129 -5.80 1.04 2.07
CA PRO A 129 -5.74 0.93 0.63
C PRO A 129 -5.42 2.30 0.00
N VAL A 130 -4.70 2.28 -1.13
CA VAL A 130 -4.27 3.50 -1.83
C VAL A 130 -4.66 3.46 -3.29
N VAL A 131 -5.11 4.61 -3.80
CA VAL A 131 -5.38 4.75 -5.24
C VAL A 131 -4.08 4.83 -6.01
N ARG A 132 -3.05 5.49 -5.45
CA ARG A 132 -1.78 5.74 -6.13
C ARG A 132 -0.62 5.67 -5.14
N GLY A 133 0.24 4.68 -5.29
CA GLY A 133 1.44 4.54 -4.47
C GLY A 133 1.89 3.08 -4.41
N PRO A 134 2.88 2.77 -3.57
CA PRO A 134 3.23 1.39 -3.25
C PRO A 134 2.02 0.65 -2.65
N ARG A 135 1.82 -0.60 -3.06
CA ARG A 135 0.71 -1.44 -2.59
C ARG A 135 1.19 -2.57 -1.68
N ASP A 136 2.47 -2.66 -1.39
CA ASP A 136 3.00 -3.65 -0.45
C ASP A 136 2.65 -3.23 0.98
N GLY A 137 2.01 -4.13 1.73
CA GLY A 137 1.82 -4.03 3.18
C GLY A 137 2.89 -4.81 3.96
N PHE A 138 2.98 -4.58 5.25
CA PHE A 138 3.70 -5.48 6.15
C PHE A 138 2.93 -6.81 6.30
N THR A 139 3.65 -7.85 6.69
CA THR A 139 3.13 -9.19 6.94
C THR A 139 3.40 -9.58 8.39
N GLU A 140 2.94 -10.75 8.82
CA GLU A 140 3.18 -11.27 10.16
C GLU A 140 4.65 -11.67 10.39
N ASN A 141 5.47 -11.75 9.35
CA ASN A 141 6.90 -12.12 9.48
C ASN A 141 7.78 -10.88 9.69
N ILE A 142 8.39 -10.79 10.87
CA ILE A 142 9.21 -9.63 11.23
C ILE A 142 10.42 -9.42 10.29
N ARG A 143 11.01 -10.51 9.77
CA ARG A 143 12.18 -10.41 8.87
C ARG A 143 11.76 -9.88 7.50
N THR A 144 10.66 -10.36 6.94
CA THR A 144 10.06 -9.80 5.72
C THR A 144 9.78 -8.31 5.88
N ASN A 145 9.26 -7.87 7.02
CA ASN A 145 9.00 -6.46 7.31
C ASN A 145 10.28 -5.62 7.33
N THR A 146 11.35 -6.10 7.97
CA THR A 146 12.66 -5.41 7.96
C THR A 146 13.26 -5.35 6.55
N ALA A 147 13.09 -6.38 5.73
CA ALA A 147 13.51 -6.38 4.33
C ALA A 147 12.74 -5.36 3.49
N LEU A 148 11.42 -5.26 3.66
CA LEU A 148 10.59 -4.23 3.00
C LEU A 148 11.03 -2.80 3.35
N LEU A 149 11.48 -2.58 4.59
CA LEU A 149 12.03 -1.32 5.04
C LEU A 149 13.42 -1.05 4.41
N ARG A 150 14.34 -2.01 4.45
CA ARG A 150 15.68 -1.90 3.85
C ARG A 150 15.65 -1.65 2.34
N ARG A 151 14.66 -2.19 1.63
CA ARG A 151 14.46 -1.91 0.19
C ARG A 151 14.21 -0.42 -0.10
N ARG A 152 13.57 0.28 0.84
CA ARG A 152 13.28 1.72 0.75
C ARG A 152 14.38 2.58 1.33
N ILE A 153 15.02 2.11 2.41
CA ILE A 153 16.09 2.83 3.11
C ILE A 153 17.38 2.03 2.96
N ARG A 154 18.19 2.42 1.97
CA ARG A 154 19.55 1.89 1.76
C ARG A 154 20.62 2.71 2.46
N ASP A 155 20.21 3.46 3.49
CA ASP A 155 21.14 4.26 4.28
C ASP A 155 21.91 3.34 5.24
N PRO A 156 23.26 3.36 5.24
CA PRO A 156 24.06 2.57 6.17
C PRO A 156 23.86 2.96 7.63
N GLN A 157 23.23 4.10 7.94
CA GLN A 157 22.87 4.55 9.28
C GLN A 157 21.53 3.99 9.77
N LEU A 158 20.76 3.30 8.92
CA LEU A 158 19.57 2.57 9.39
C LEU A 158 20.00 1.43 10.31
N ARG A 159 19.50 1.46 11.55
CA ARG A 159 19.70 0.46 12.60
C ARG A 159 18.41 -0.32 12.79
N VAL A 160 18.55 -1.62 12.99
CA VAL A 160 17.48 -2.51 13.41
C VAL A 160 17.98 -3.29 14.61
N GLU A 161 17.49 -2.95 15.79
CA GLU A 161 17.86 -3.60 17.05
C GLU A 161 16.77 -4.58 17.49
N GLY A 162 17.14 -5.82 17.76
CA GLY A 162 16.20 -6.86 18.19
C GLY A 162 16.22 -7.08 19.70
N MET A 163 15.05 -7.36 20.27
CA MET A 163 14.87 -7.75 21.66
C MET A 163 13.76 -8.80 21.78
N LYS A 164 13.75 -9.56 22.88
CA LYS A 164 12.71 -10.56 23.18
C LYS A 164 11.86 -10.10 24.35
N ILE A 165 10.55 -10.09 24.17
CA ILE A 165 9.59 -9.63 25.19
C ILE A 165 8.51 -10.69 25.40
N GLY A 166 8.02 -10.81 26.63
CA GLY A 166 7.06 -11.82 27.05
C GLY A 166 7.73 -12.97 27.82
N THR A 167 7.21 -13.31 28.99
CA THR A 167 7.81 -14.30 29.89
C THR A 167 7.70 -15.72 29.33
N LYS A 168 6.59 -16.03 28.64
CA LYS A 168 6.33 -17.33 28.01
C LYS A 168 6.52 -17.28 26.49
N SER A 169 5.95 -16.28 25.81
CA SER A 169 6.03 -16.21 24.35
C SER A 169 7.44 -15.91 23.84
N ARG A 170 8.23 -15.12 24.59
CA ARG A 170 9.56 -14.63 24.18
C ARG A 170 9.56 -14.10 22.74
N THR A 171 8.53 -13.32 22.41
CA THR A 171 8.25 -12.79 21.08
C THR A 171 9.39 -11.85 20.65
N ASP A 172 9.85 -12.00 19.42
CA ASP A 172 10.86 -11.11 18.82
C ASP A 172 10.25 -9.74 18.49
N VAL A 173 10.96 -8.68 18.89
CA VAL A 173 10.57 -7.28 18.70
C VAL A 173 11.76 -6.53 18.13
N ASN A 174 11.58 -5.84 17.01
CA ASN A 174 12.63 -5.06 16.35
C ASN A 174 12.34 -3.56 16.45
N ILE A 175 13.33 -2.79 16.87
CA ILE A 175 13.32 -1.33 16.91
C ILE A 175 14.13 -0.82 15.72
N ALA A 176 13.50 -0.10 14.80
CA ALA A 176 14.13 0.48 13.63
C ALA A 176 14.21 2.01 13.71
N TYR A 177 15.38 2.56 13.41
CA TYR A 177 15.63 4.02 13.41
C TYR A 177 16.86 4.38 12.56
N ILE A 178 16.95 5.64 12.12
CA ILE A 178 18.15 6.15 11.42
C ILE A 178 19.05 6.88 12.42
N LYS A 179 20.23 6.31 12.68
CA LYS A 179 21.23 6.89 13.57
C LYS A 179 21.67 8.26 13.03
N GLY A 180 21.76 9.26 13.91
CA GLY A 180 22.11 10.63 13.53
C GLY A 180 20.94 11.47 12.99
N THR A 181 19.80 10.85 12.65
CA THR A 181 18.55 11.56 12.32
C THR A 181 17.58 11.53 13.50
N VAL A 182 17.50 10.42 14.23
CA VAL A 182 16.67 10.29 15.44
C VAL A 182 17.17 11.23 16.55
N LYS A 183 16.24 11.79 17.33
CA LYS A 183 16.56 12.63 18.48
C LYS A 183 17.32 11.83 19.56
N GLU A 184 18.38 12.42 20.10
CA GLU A 184 19.10 11.89 21.25
C GLU A 184 18.17 11.52 22.42
N GLY A 185 18.42 10.37 23.03
CA GLY A 185 17.64 9.82 24.14
C GLY A 185 16.31 9.16 23.75
N LEU A 186 15.74 9.44 22.57
CA LEU A 186 14.44 8.88 22.16
C LEU A 186 14.49 7.35 22.00
N VAL A 187 15.56 6.82 21.41
CA VAL A 187 15.76 5.37 21.26
C VAL A 187 15.88 4.69 22.61
N GLU A 188 16.59 5.30 23.55
CA GLU A 188 16.78 4.75 24.89
C GLU A 188 15.48 4.77 25.71
N GLU A 189 14.64 5.81 25.54
CA GLU A 189 13.30 5.85 26.15
C GLU A 189 12.42 4.71 25.62
N VAL A 190 12.41 4.46 24.30
CA VAL A 190 11.67 3.33 23.72
C VAL A 190 12.16 1.99 24.28
N LYS A 191 13.47 1.76 24.31
CA LYS A 191 14.07 0.54 24.90
C LYS A 191 13.73 0.40 26.39
N ALA A 192 13.76 1.50 27.13
CA ALA A 192 13.44 1.52 28.55
C ALA A 192 11.97 1.14 28.82
N ARG A 193 11.03 1.59 27.98
CA ARG A 193 9.62 1.18 28.09
C ARG A 193 9.42 -0.27 27.72
N LEU A 194 9.96 -0.69 26.58
CA LEU A 194 9.83 -2.07 26.10
C LEU A 194 10.43 -3.10 27.08
N SER A 195 11.57 -2.78 27.69
CA SER A 195 12.23 -3.68 28.67
C SER A 195 11.47 -3.81 30.01
N ARG A 196 10.57 -2.87 30.34
CA ARG A 196 9.73 -2.95 31.55
C ARG A 196 8.50 -3.84 31.36
N ILE A 197 8.17 -4.21 30.13
CA ILE A 197 6.99 -5.05 29.84
C ILE A 197 7.24 -6.45 30.37
N SER A 198 6.45 -6.84 31.38
CA SER A 198 6.46 -8.17 31.98
C SER A 198 5.07 -8.78 31.93
N ILE A 199 4.77 -9.45 30.81
CA ILE A 199 3.51 -10.16 30.57
C ILE A 199 3.78 -11.56 30.05
N ASP A 200 2.78 -12.45 30.09
CA ASP A 200 2.93 -13.84 29.65
C ASP A 200 3.26 -13.95 28.16
N ALA A 201 2.52 -13.24 27.31
CA ALA A 201 2.66 -13.33 25.87
C ALA A 201 2.34 -12.00 25.17
N ILE A 202 3.07 -11.73 24.10
CA ILE A 202 2.73 -10.69 23.12
C ILE A 202 2.21 -11.39 21.87
N LEU A 203 0.93 -11.18 21.57
CA LEU A 203 0.23 -11.81 20.45
C LEU A 203 0.09 -10.88 19.23
N ASP A 204 0.14 -9.57 19.45
CA ASP A 204 0.02 -8.56 18.40
C ASP A 204 0.72 -7.25 18.82
N SER A 205 1.01 -6.38 17.85
CA SER A 205 1.59 -5.05 18.09
C SER A 205 0.70 -4.15 18.95
N GLY A 206 -0.63 -4.32 18.91
CA GLY A 206 -1.56 -3.57 19.76
C GLY A 206 -1.31 -3.76 21.27
N VAL A 207 -0.77 -4.92 21.68
CA VAL A 207 -0.37 -5.13 23.08
C VAL A 207 0.82 -4.24 23.44
N ILE A 208 1.80 -4.11 22.54
CA ILE A 208 2.94 -3.22 22.77
C ILE A 208 2.48 -1.76 22.81
N GLU A 209 1.57 -1.36 21.94
CA GLU A 209 1.02 0.01 21.91
C GLU A 209 0.51 0.43 23.28
N GLU A 210 -0.32 -0.38 23.93
CA GLU A 210 -0.88 -0.09 25.25
C GLU A 210 0.19 0.14 26.33
N PHE A 211 1.30 -0.61 26.28
CA PHE A 211 2.40 -0.48 27.26
C PHE A 211 3.35 0.68 26.98
N VAL A 212 3.41 1.17 25.75
CA VAL A 212 4.36 2.23 25.37
C VAL A 212 3.71 3.60 25.19
N GLU A 213 2.37 3.68 25.13
CA GLU A 213 1.63 4.93 25.05
C GLU A 213 1.88 5.86 26.27
N ASP A 214 1.93 7.17 26.01
CA ASP A 214 2.09 8.19 27.06
C ASP A 214 0.79 8.48 27.82
N ALA A 215 -0.36 8.24 27.18
CA ALA A 215 -1.66 8.62 27.70
C ALA A 215 -2.69 7.49 27.53
N PRO A 216 -2.54 6.35 28.23
CA PRO A 216 -3.38 5.16 28.03
C PRO A 216 -4.86 5.36 28.39
N LEU A 217 -5.18 6.35 29.22
CA LEU A 217 -6.57 6.70 29.57
C LEU A 217 -7.19 7.74 28.62
N SER A 218 -6.40 8.26 27.67
CA SER A 218 -6.86 9.25 26.71
C SER A 218 -7.61 8.56 25.57
N PRO A 219 -8.70 9.15 25.05
CA PRO A 219 -9.30 8.67 23.81
C PRO A 219 -8.38 8.90 22.60
N PHE A 220 -7.40 9.81 22.71
CA PHE A 220 -6.40 10.06 21.67
C PHE A 220 -5.23 9.09 21.80
N SER A 221 -4.93 8.38 20.72
CA SER A 221 -3.73 7.55 20.65
C SER A 221 -2.48 8.41 20.51
N THR A 222 -1.44 8.00 21.24
CA THR A 222 -0.11 8.66 21.26
C THR A 222 0.96 7.86 20.53
N THR A 223 0.54 6.80 19.83
CA THR A 223 1.33 5.96 18.93
C THR A 223 0.63 5.93 17.56
N GLN A 224 1.33 5.47 16.52
CA GLN A 224 0.71 5.28 15.21
C GLN A 224 1.02 3.90 14.65
N SER A 225 0.01 3.04 14.60
CA SER A 225 0.06 1.77 13.88
C SER A 225 -0.15 2.00 12.38
N THR A 226 0.61 1.28 11.56
CA THR A 226 0.47 1.29 10.09
C THR A 226 0.89 -0.04 9.49
N GLU A 227 0.12 -0.53 8.51
CA GLU A 227 0.50 -1.68 7.66
C GLU A 227 1.47 -1.27 6.54
N ARG A 228 1.69 0.04 6.33
CA ARG A 228 2.40 0.56 5.16
C ARG A 228 3.90 0.76 5.38
N PRO A 229 4.78 0.08 4.62
CA PRO A 229 6.24 0.27 4.71
C PRO A 229 6.71 1.65 4.24
N ASP A 230 6.01 2.28 3.28
CA ASP A 230 6.33 3.64 2.84
C ASP A 230 6.12 4.69 3.94
N LYS A 231 5.06 4.54 4.75
CA LYS A 231 4.80 5.44 5.88
C LYS A 231 5.87 5.32 6.96
N VAL A 232 6.25 4.09 7.29
CA VAL A 232 7.36 3.85 8.22
C VAL A 232 8.65 4.45 7.69
N ALA A 233 8.97 4.22 6.42
CA ALA A 233 10.20 4.76 5.85
C ALA A 233 10.24 6.30 5.91
N ALA A 234 9.14 6.96 5.55
CA ALA A 234 9.01 8.41 5.66
C ALA A 234 9.16 8.89 7.11
N ALA A 235 8.58 8.17 8.08
CA ALA A 235 8.70 8.49 9.49
C ALA A 235 10.16 8.41 9.99
N LEU A 236 10.91 7.38 9.58
CA LEU A 236 12.31 7.24 9.96
C LEU A 236 13.19 8.36 9.38
N PHE A 237 12.93 8.79 8.14
CA PHE A 237 13.59 9.96 7.55
C PHE A 237 13.25 11.29 8.25
N GLU A 238 12.18 11.32 9.03
CA GLU A 238 11.77 12.46 9.86
C GLU A 238 12.29 12.36 11.30
N GLY A 239 13.14 11.38 11.60
CA GLY A 239 13.75 11.21 12.92
C GLY A 239 12.86 10.50 13.95
N ARG A 240 11.81 9.79 13.48
CA ARG A 240 10.97 8.93 14.32
C ARG A 240 11.54 7.51 14.39
N ILE A 241 10.95 6.69 15.26
CA ILE A 241 11.30 5.29 15.51
C ILE A 241 10.11 4.42 15.10
N ALA A 242 10.39 3.23 14.58
CA ALA A 242 9.40 2.21 14.32
C ALA A 242 9.68 0.95 15.14
N ILE A 243 8.63 0.34 15.67
CA ILE A 243 8.67 -0.90 16.44
C ILE A 243 7.90 -1.95 15.64
N PHE A 244 8.55 -3.08 15.37
CA PHE A 244 7.98 -4.23 14.72
C PHE A 244 7.84 -5.35 15.73
N VAL A 245 6.72 -6.06 15.68
CA VAL A 245 6.43 -7.20 16.54
C VAL A 245 6.23 -8.42 15.66
N ASP A 246 6.90 -9.51 15.99
CA ASP A 246 6.70 -10.76 15.26
C ASP A 246 5.27 -11.27 15.43
N ASN A 247 4.68 -11.80 14.36
CA ASN A 247 3.27 -12.18 14.22
C ASN A 247 2.27 -11.03 14.05
N SER A 248 2.72 -9.77 13.83
CA SER A 248 1.83 -8.64 13.56
C SER A 248 2.11 -8.01 12.18
N PRO A 249 1.08 -7.75 11.34
CA PRO A 249 1.23 -7.05 10.07
C PRO A 249 1.26 -5.51 10.23
N PHE A 250 1.41 -5.01 11.46
CA PHE A 250 1.50 -3.57 11.75
C PHE A 250 2.85 -3.21 12.34
N ALA A 251 3.34 -2.03 11.98
CA ALA A 251 4.46 -1.37 12.64
C ALA A 251 3.95 -0.19 13.47
N VAL A 252 4.49 -0.03 14.68
CA VAL A 252 4.16 1.07 15.59
C VAL A 252 5.18 2.18 15.44
N ILE A 253 4.75 3.39 15.07
CA ILE A 253 5.60 4.57 14.90
C ILE A 253 5.48 5.49 16.11
N VAL A 254 6.63 5.96 16.61
CA VAL A 254 6.73 6.89 17.75
C VAL A 254 7.88 7.91 17.57
N PRO A 255 7.76 9.15 18.06
CA PRO A 255 6.52 9.80 18.52
C PRO A 255 5.55 10.10 17.37
N VAL A 256 4.30 10.42 17.71
CA VAL A 256 3.26 10.83 16.76
C VAL A 256 2.70 12.21 17.09
N TYR A 257 2.25 12.92 16.05
CA TYR A 257 1.49 14.16 16.17
C TYR A 257 0.05 13.97 15.67
N PHE A 258 -0.91 14.69 16.24
CA PHE A 258 -2.33 14.60 15.86
C PHE A 258 -2.57 14.73 14.34
N TRP A 259 -1.87 15.68 13.71
CA TRP A 259 -2.04 15.99 12.29
C TRP A 259 -1.64 14.84 11.36
N GLN A 260 -0.77 13.94 11.80
CA GLN A 260 -0.28 12.80 11.01
C GLN A 260 -1.37 11.76 10.78
N PHE A 261 -2.36 11.66 11.67
CA PHE A 261 -3.51 10.78 11.48
C PHE A 261 -4.41 11.22 10.32
N LEU A 262 -4.27 12.46 9.85
CA LEU A 262 -5.10 13.05 8.79
C LEU A 262 -4.39 13.06 7.43
N GLN A 263 -3.10 12.74 7.44
CA GLN A 263 -2.27 12.61 6.27
C GLN A 263 -2.39 11.19 5.70
N ALA A 264 -2.75 11.08 4.43
CA ALA A 264 -2.73 9.83 3.70
C ALA A 264 -1.47 9.76 2.82
N SER A 265 -0.93 8.56 2.58
CA SER A 265 0.21 8.40 1.65
C SER A 265 -0.10 8.93 0.25
N ASP A 266 -1.36 8.75 -0.20
CA ASP A 266 -1.87 9.28 -1.47
C ASP A 266 -1.67 10.79 -1.63
N ASP A 267 -1.69 11.54 -0.52
CA ASP A 267 -1.48 12.99 -0.53
C ASP A 267 -0.11 13.35 -1.09
N TYR A 268 0.89 12.49 -0.91
CA TYR A 268 2.27 12.69 -1.34
C TYR A 268 2.54 12.17 -2.76
N TYR A 269 1.74 11.22 -3.23
CA TYR A 269 1.89 10.60 -4.55
C TYR A 269 1.08 11.29 -5.65
N SER A 270 0.05 12.07 -5.29
CA SER A 270 -0.68 12.94 -6.20
C SER A 270 0.03 14.28 -6.43
N ARG A 271 -0.52 15.11 -7.33
CA ARG A 271 -0.13 16.52 -7.43
C ARG A 271 -0.43 17.25 -6.11
N TYR A 272 0.42 18.19 -5.72
CA TYR A 272 0.37 18.85 -4.40
C TYR A 272 -0.96 19.58 -4.13
N TRP A 273 -1.57 20.20 -5.16
CA TRP A 273 -2.85 20.89 -5.04
C TRP A 273 -4.04 19.93 -4.86
N VAL A 274 -4.00 18.76 -5.52
CA VAL A 274 -5.00 17.70 -5.33
C VAL A 274 -4.90 17.12 -3.92
N GLY A 275 -3.68 16.83 -3.47
CA GLY A 275 -3.44 16.34 -2.10
C GLY A 275 -3.91 17.35 -1.05
N SER A 276 -3.62 18.63 -1.26
CA SER A 276 -4.08 19.72 -0.37
C SER A 276 -5.60 19.85 -0.33
N PHE A 277 -6.28 19.71 -1.47
CA PHE A 277 -7.74 19.74 -1.53
C PHE A 277 -8.35 18.60 -0.70
N PHE A 278 -7.89 17.37 -0.89
CA PHE A 278 -8.38 16.23 -0.10
C PHE A 278 -8.05 16.38 1.39
N ARG A 279 -6.90 16.96 1.72
CA ARG A 279 -6.56 17.24 3.12
C ARG A 279 -7.55 18.22 3.75
N LEU A 280 -7.94 19.30 3.06
CA LEU A 280 -8.98 20.22 3.52
C LEU A 280 -10.33 19.51 3.72
N VAL A 281 -10.72 18.62 2.80
CA VAL A 281 -11.94 17.80 2.95
C VAL A 281 -11.87 16.96 4.23
N ARG A 282 -10.73 16.32 4.54
CA ARG A 282 -10.57 15.53 5.77
C ARG A 282 -10.64 16.38 7.03
N PHE A 283 -10.07 17.59 7.03
CA PHE A 283 -10.21 18.54 8.14
C PHE A 283 -11.68 18.89 8.39
N SER A 284 -12.42 19.24 7.33
CA SER A 284 -13.86 19.50 7.43
C SER A 284 -14.63 18.26 7.90
N ALA A 285 -14.26 17.08 7.42
CA ALA A 285 -14.93 15.83 7.76
C ALA A 285 -14.76 15.46 9.24
N ILE A 286 -13.59 15.68 9.85
CA ILE A 286 -13.39 15.45 11.30
C ILE A 286 -14.26 16.41 12.09
N PHE A 287 -14.28 17.68 11.71
CA PHE A 287 -15.09 18.70 12.40
C PHE A 287 -16.56 18.31 12.35
N ILE A 288 -17.09 17.99 11.15
CA ILE A 288 -18.47 17.52 10.96
C ILE A 288 -18.73 16.25 11.77
N SER A 289 -17.85 15.24 11.67
CA SER A 289 -17.99 13.96 12.36
C SER A 289 -18.02 14.08 13.89
N LEU A 290 -17.32 15.08 14.45
CA LEU A 290 -17.28 15.32 15.89
C LEU A 290 -18.44 16.19 16.35
N THR A 291 -18.71 17.30 15.66
CA THR A 291 -19.57 18.38 16.20
C THR A 291 -20.99 18.38 15.66
N LEU A 292 -21.25 17.86 14.46
CA LEU A 292 -22.54 18.07 13.78
C LEU A 292 -23.75 17.53 14.57
N PRO A 293 -23.72 16.31 15.15
CA PRO A 293 -24.85 15.80 15.94
C PRO A 293 -25.14 16.66 17.18
N SER A 294 -24.07 16.99 17.92
CA SER A 294 -24.15 17.81 19.13
C SER A 294 -24.64 19.23 18.84
N LEU A 295 -24.15 19.81 17.74
CA LEU A 295 -24.57 21.13 17.28
C LEU A 295 -26.05 21.13 16.87
N TYR A 296 -26.51 20.10 16.15
CA TYR A 296 -27.92 19.97 15.77
C TYR A 296 -28.83 19.89 17.00
N VAL A 297 -28.52 19.00 17.95
CA VAL A 297 -29.32 18.83 19.18
C VAL A 297 -29.35 20.13 20.00
N MET A 298 -28.20 20.80 20.13
CA MET A 298 -28.09 22.09 20.82
C MET A 298 -28.98 23.17 20.20
N LEU A 299 -28.93 23.34 18.87
CA LEU A 299 -29.70 24.37 18.17
C LEU A 299 -31.21 24.12 18.28
N VAL A 300 -31.65 22.89 18.04
CA VAL A 300 -33.08 22.57 18.05
C VAL A 300 -33.68 22.59 19.46
N SER A 301 -32.88 22.26 20.49
CA SER A 301 -33.39 22.15 21.87
C SER A 301 -33.27 23.45 22.67
N PHE A 302 -32.25 24.28 22.42
CA PHE A 302 -31.95 25.45 23.26
C PHE A 302 -31.84 26.78 22.51
N HIS A 303 -31.45 26.77 21.23
CA HIS A 303 -31.10 28.00 20.49
C HIS A 303 -31.75 28.02 19.09
N HIS A 304 -33.07 27.87 19.03
CA HIS A 304 -33.80 27.78 17.77
C HIS A 304 -33.77 29.07 16.95
N GLU A 305 -33.48 30.20 17.59
CA GLU A 305 -33.38 31.54 17.00
C GLU A 305 -32.16 31.70 16.10
N MET A 306 -31.16 30.82 16.27
CA MET A 306 -29.98 30.77 15.40
C MET A 306 -30.27 30.04 14.07
N ILE A 307 -31.41 29.35 13.96
CA ILE A 307 -31.82 28.64 12.74
C ILE A 307 -32.67 29.57 11.87
N PRO A 308 -32.38 29.71 10.57
CA PRO A 308 -33.25 30.47 9.67
C PRO A 308 -34.71 30.00 9.76
N THR A 309 -35.66 30.93 9.86
CA THR A 309 -37.06 30.63 10.21
C THR A 309 -37.70 29.58 9.30
N ALA A 310 -37.44 29.63 7.99
CA ALA A 310 -37.95 28.65 7.04
C ALA A 310 -37.45 27.22 7.34
N LEU A 311 -36.18 27.08 7.74
CA LEU A 311 -35.59 25.79 8.12
C LEU A 311 -36.11 25.32 9.48
N ALA A 312 -36.25 26.22 10.45
CA ALA A 312 -36.79 25.91 11.76
C ALA A 312 -38.23 25.37 11.66
N LEU A 313 -39.09 26.00 10.83
CA LEU A 313 -40.45 25.53 10.59
C LEU A 313 -40.49 24.15 9.91
N SER A 314 -39.60 23.90 8.96
CA SER A 314 -39.48 22.59 8.29
C SER A 314 -39.05 21.49 9.28
N ILE A 315 -38.08 21.78 10.15
CA ILE A 315 -37.63 20.87 11.21
C ILE A 315 -38.77 20.62 12.21
N ALA A 316 -39.49 21.66 12.62
CA ALA A 316 -40.62 21.53 13.54
C ALA A 316 -41.73 20.65 12.96
N ALA A 317 -42.12 20.86 11.70
CA ALA A 317 -43.10 20.02 11.01
C ALA A 317 -42.63 18.56 10.89
N GLY A 318 -41.35 18.33 10.58
CA GLY A 318 -40.77 16.98 10.53
C GLY A 318 -40.61 16.29 11.88
N ARG A 319 -40.84 16.99 13.00
CA ARG A 319 -40.77 16.49 14.37
C ARG A 319 -42.14 16.34 15.03
N GLU A 320 -43.22 16.80 14.40
CA GLU A 320 -44.57 16.79 14.99
C GLU A 320 -45.02 15.38 15.42
N SER A 321 -44.67 14.37 14.63
CA SER A 321 -44.99 12.96 14.91
C SER A 321 -43.99 12.26 15.82
N VAL A 322 -42.90 12.93 16.22
CA VAL A 322 -41.79 12.29 16.94
C VAL A 322 -41.95 12.48 18.45
N PRO A 323 -42.11 11.40 19.24
CA PRO A 323 -42.40 11.50 20.67
C PRO A 323 -41.17 11.77 21.53
N PHE A 324 -39.96 11.74 20.95
CA PHE A 324 -38.70 11.81 21.68
C PHE A 324 -38.04 13.20 21.59
N PRO A 325 -37.33 13.63 22.65
CA PRO A 325 -36.44 14.78 22.57
C PRO A 325 -35.32 14.55 21.54
N ALA A 326 -34.83 15.63 20.93
CA ALA A 326 -33.76 15.57 19.92
C ALA A 326 -32.50 14.84 20.42
N LEU A 327 -32.16 14.95 21.71
CA LEU A 327 -31.05 14.22 22.32
C LEU A 327 -31.26 12.69 22.24
N VAL A 328 -32.46 12.21 22.55
CA VAL A 328 -32.77 10.77 22.54
C VAL A 328 -32.81 10.24 21.11
N GLU A 329 -33.37 11.00 20.16
CA GLU A 329 -33.29 10.67 18.73
C GLU A 329 -31.84 10.51 18.25
N ALA A 330 -30.96 11.44 18.62
CA ALA A 330 -29.55 11.40 18.24
C ALA A 330 -28.87 10.15 18.81
N PHE A 331 -29.12 9.81 20.08
CA PHE A 331 -28.57 8.59 20.69
C PHE A 331 -29.03 7.31 20.00
N LEU A 332 -30.32 7.20 19.70
CA LEU A 332 -30.86 6.03 19.00
C LEU A 332 -30.24 5.88 17.61
N MET A 333 -30.12 6.98 16.85
CA MET A 333 -29.58 6.95 15.50
C MET A 333 -28.06 6.76 15.47
N GLU A 334 -27.30 7.46 16.32
CA GLU A 334 -25.85 7.29 16.44
C GLU A 334 -25.51 5.87 16.91
N GLY A 335 -26.25 5.36 17.91
CA GLY A 335 -26.09 3.98 18.39
C GLY A 335 -26.41 2.95 17.30
N ALA A 336 -27.51 3.12 16.58
CA ALA A 336 -27.84 2.26 15.45
C ALA A 336 -26.77 2.31 14.35
N PHE A 337 -26.22 3.49 14.07
CA PHE A 337 -25.16 3.65 13.07
C PHE A 337 -23.85 2.98 13.47
N GLU A 338 -23.43 3.10 14.73
CA GLU A 338 -22.24 2.40 15.22
C GLU A 338 -22.44 0.87 15.25
N LEU A 339 -23.63 0.39 15.63
CA LEU A 339 -23.97 -1.05 15.57
C LEU A 339 -23.90 -1.58 14.13
N MET A 340 -24.45 -0.85 13.17
CA MET A 340 -24.37 -1.22 11.76
C MET A 340 -22.93 -1.28 11.27
N ARG A 341 -22.10 -0.30 11.65
CA ARG A 341 -20.70 -0.24 11.24
C ARG A 341 -19.89 -1.39 11.84
N GLU A 342 -20.07 -1.67 13.12
CA GLU A 342 -19.41 -2.78 13.81
C GLU A 342 -19.81 -4.14 13.22
N ALA A 343 -21.09 -4.32 12.89
CA ALA A 343 -21.57 -5.50 12.18
C ALA A 343 -20.97 -5.59 10.77
N GLY A 344 -20.90 -4.48 10.04
CA GLY A 344 -20.37 -4.42 8.68
C GLY A 344 -18.89 -4.78 8.59
N LEU A 345 -18.08 -4.36 9.57
CA LEU A 345 -16.64 -4.64 9.64
C LEU A 345 -16.31 -6.12 9.88
N ARG A 346 -17.20 -6.85 10.55
CA ARG A 346 -17.01 -8.29 10.88
C ARG A 346 -17.51 -9.23 9.79
N MET A 347 -18.23 -8.70 8.80
CA MET A 347 -18.78 -9.49 7.69
C MET A 347 -17.82 -9.51 6.49
N PRO A 348 -17.81 -10.58 5.67
CA PRO A 348 -17.08 -10.59 4.41
C PRO A 348 -17.44 -9.38 3.54
N ARG A 349 -16.46 -8.77 2.85
CA ARG A 349 -16.62 -7.49 2.12
C ARG A 349 -17.94 -7.35 1.33
N PRO A 350 -18.38 -8.32 0.50
CA PRO A 350 -19.63 -8.19 -0.24
C PRO A 350 -20.87 -8.13 0.66
N VAL A 351 -20.87 -8.89 1.76
CA VAL A 351 -21.95 -8.94 2.75
C VAL A 351 -21.92 -7.68 3.63
N GLY A 352 -20.74 -7.25 4.07
CA GLY A 352 -20.58 -6.02 4.88
C GLY A 352 -21.06 -4.78 4.13
N GLN A 353 -20.77 -4.66 2.83
CA GLN A 353 -21.30 -3.59 1.99
C GLN A 353 -22.83 -3.67 1.87
N ALA A 354 -23.40 -4.86 1.62
CA ALA A 354 -24.85 -5.03 1.54
C ALA A 354 -25.55 -4.70 2.87
N VAL A 355 -25.03 -5.16 4.00
CA VAL A 355 -25.54 -4.86 5.34
C VAL A 355 -25.46 -3.37 5.64
N SER A 356 -24.38 -2.69 5.25
CA SER A 356 -24.25 -1.24 5.44
C SER A 356 -25.26 -0.45 4.61
N ILE A 357 -25.49 -0.83 3.35
CA ILE A 357 -26.47 -0.18 2.46
C ILE A 357 -27.91 -0.43 2.96
N VAL A 358 -28.24 -1.70 3.20
CA VAL A 358 -29.58 -2.10 3.66
C VAL A 358 -29.83 -1.54 5.05
N GLY A 359 -28.87 -1.62 5.95
CA GLY A 359 -28.98 -1.05 7.29
C GLY A 359 -29.23 0.45 7.25
N ALA A 360 -28.39 1.22 6.54
CA ALA A 360 -28.54 2.68 6.50
C ALA A 360 -29.89 3.11 5.89
N LEU A 361 -30.30 2.45 4.80
CA LEU A 361 -31.58 2.74 4.14
C LEU A 361 -32.77 2.30 5.00
N VAL A 362 -32.79 1.04 5.43
CA VAL A 362 -33.94 0.44 6.12
C VAL A 362 -34.10 1.01 7.52
N ILE A 363 -33.01 1.16 8.29
CA ILE A 363 -33.10 1.76 9.63
C ILE A 363 -33.52 3.22 9.52
N GLY A 364 -32.90 3.99 8.62
CA GLY A 364 -33.25 5.40 8.43
C GLY A 364 -34.71 5.59 8.00
N GLN A 365 -35.16 4.86 6.97
CA GLN A 365 -36.52 4.98 6.45
C GLN A 365 -37.55 4.43 7.45
N ALA A 366 -37.31 3.27 8.05
CA ALA A 366 -38.23 2.67 9.01
C ALA A 366 -38.34 3.52 10.27
N ALA A 367 -37.24 4.10 10.76
CA ALA A 367 -37.28 4.96 11.94
C ALA A 367 -38.08 6.25 11.68
N VAL A 368 -37.97 6.84 10.48
CA VAL A 368 -38.79 7.98 10.07
C VAL A 368 -40.26 7.61 9.89
N GLN A 369 -40.55 6.49 9.22
CA GLN A 369 -41.93 6.03 9.00
C GLN A 369 -42.63 5.62 10.29
N ALA A 370 -41.89 5.03 11.23
CA ALA A 370 -42.39 4.70 12.57
C ALA A 370 -42.56 5.94 13.47
N GLY A 371 -42.16 7.12 13.01
CA GLY A 371 -42.20 8.35 13.80
C GLY A 371 -41.24 8.33 14.99
N LEU A 372 -40.22 7.47 15.00
CA LEU A 372 -39.27 7.38 16.10
C LEU A 372 -38.19 8.48 16.02
N VAL A 373 -37.87 8.94 14.80
CA VAL A 373 -36.84 9.94 14.54
C VAL A 373 -37.26 10.87 13.42
N SER A 374 -36.82 12.12 13.49
CA SER A 374 -37.12 13.11 12.45
C SER A 374 -36.27 12.90 11.18
N PRO A 375 -36.78 13.24 9.97
CA PRO A 375 -35.99 13.20 8.74
C PRO A 375 -34.69 14.02 8.82
N ALA A 376 -34.74 15.17 9.50
CA ALA A 376 -33.57 16.02 9.73
C ALA A 376 -32.48 15.31 10.55
N MET A 377 -32.86 14.55 11.58
CA MET A 377 -31.90 13.76 12.37
C MET A 377 -31.21 12.69 11.52
N VAL A 378 -31.95 12.00 10.64
CA VAL A 378 -31.37 10.99 9.75
C VAL A 378 -30.32 11.62 8.82
N ILE A 379 -30.59 12.80 8.27
CA ILE A 379 -29.62 13.53 7.42
C ILE A 379 -28.36 13.88 8.21
N VAL A 380 -28.52 14.36 9.45
CA VAL A 380 -27.41 14.72 10.35
C VAL A 380 -26.51 13.52 10.64
N VAL A 381 -27.10 12.39 11.04
CA VAL A 381 -26.33 11.17 11.36
C VAL A 381 -25.71 10.56 10.11
N ALA A 382 -26.41 10.55 8.98
CA ALA A 382 -25.83 10.07 7.71
C ALA A 382 -24.63 10.92 7.27
N THR A 383 -24.74 12.25 7.36
CA THR A 383 -23.63 13.17 7.04
C THR A 383 -22.45 12.98 7.98
N THR A 384 -22.71 12.80 9.27
CA THR A 384 -21.71 12.51 10.31
C THR A 384 -20.99 11.19 10.01
N GLY A 385 -21.75 10.14 9.69
CA GLY A 385 -21.23 8.83 9.33
C GLY A 385 -20.35 8.84 8.08
N ILE A 386 -20.80 9.49 7.01
CA ILE A 386 -20.00 9.67 5.78
C ILE A 386 -18.71 10.41 6.06
N SER A 387 -18.78 11.48 6.87
CA SER A 387 -17.61 12.28 7.24
C SER A 387 -16.59 11.46 8.05
N SER A 388 -17.06 10.57 8.93
CA SER A 388 -16.20 9.68 9.71
C SER A 388 -15.35 8.73 8.85
N PHE A 389 -15.86 8.31 7.68
CA PHE A 389 -15.11 7.46 6.74
C PHE A 389 -14.00 8.18 5.98
N ALA A 390 -13.98 9.52 5.97
CA ALA A 390 -12.90 10.28 5.34
C ALA A 390 -11.61 10.30 6.18
N ILE A 391 -11.68 9.90 7.46
CA ILE A 391 -10.52 9.83 8.36
C ILE A 391 -9.69 8.60 7.99
N PRO A 392 -8.43 8.76 7.53
CA PRO A 392 -7.68 7.69 6.89
C PRO A 392 -7.05 6.71 7.88
N ASN A 393 -6.89 7.11 9.15
CA ASN A 393 -6.34 6.25 10.19
C ASN A 393 -7.43 5.78 11.15
N TYR A 394 -7.41 4.48 11.47
CA TYR A 394 -8.42 3.83 12.28
C TYR A 394 -8.46 4.34 13.73
N ALA A 395 -7.30 4.54 14.37
CA ALA A 395 -7.20 5.01 15.75
C ALA A 395 -7.83 6.40 15.91
N ALA A 396 -7.49 7.35 15.04
CA ALA A 396 -8.09 8.68 15.07
C ALA A 396 -9.59 8.67 14.76
N SER A 397 -10.05 7.79 13.85
CA SER A 397 -11.48 7.61 13.59
C SER A 397 -12.22 7.10 14.83
N PHE A 398 -11.60 6.20 15.61
CA PHE A 398 -12.16 5.73 16.88
C PHE A 398 -12.17 6.83 17.95
N SER A 399 -11.09 7.60 18.12
CA SER A 399 -11.03 8.74 19.04
C SER A 399 -12.17 9.73 18.82
N VAL A 400 -12.41 10.12 17.56
CA VAL A 400 -13.49 11.07 17.20
C VAL A 400 -14.87 10.50 17.50
N ARG A 401 -15.10 9.22 17.24
CA ARG A 401 -16.37 8.55 17.55
C ARG A 401 -16.65 8.49 19.04
N LEU A 402 -15.64 8.15 19.85
CA LEU A 402 -15.79 8.09 21.30
C LEU A 402 -16.06 9.48 21.91
N LEU A 403 -15.34 10.50 21.44
CA LEU A 403 -15.50 11.89 21.90
C LEU A 403 -16.84 12.53 21.51
N ARG A 404 -17.51 12.00 20.48
CA ARG A 404 -18.82 12.49 20.02
C ARG A 404 -19.88 12.36 21.11
N PHE A 405 -19.93 11.24 21.83
CA PHE A 405 -20.98 10.98 22.82
C PHE A 405 -20.93 11.92 24.03
N PRO A 406 -19.77 12.16 24.70
CA PRO A 406 -19.67 13.17 25.75
C PRO A 406 -20.06 14.58 25.27
N LEU A 407 -19.64 14.96 24.06
CA LEU A 407 -19.99 16.25 23.47
C LEU A 407 -21.51 16.35 23.22
N LEU A 408 -22.13 15.27 22.74
CA LEU A 408 -23.57 15.19 22.50
C LEU A 408 -24.38 15.30 23.81
N ILE A 409 -23.94 14.61 24.87
CA ILE A 409 -24.57 14.67 26.19
C ILE A 409 -24.53 16.09 26.73
N ALA A 410 -23.34 16.71 26.74
CA ALA A 410 -23.18 18.05 27.29
C ALA A 410 -23.98 19.08 26.48
N ALA A 411 -23.93 19.01 25.15
CA ALA A 411 -24.70 19.88 24.27
C ALA A 411 -26.22 19.70 24.43
N GLY A 412 -26.68 18.47 24.60
CA GLY A 412 -28.11 18.15 24.77
C GLY A 412 -28.67 18.42 26.16
N THR A 413 -27.82 18.62 27.17
CA THR A 413 -28.26 18.91 28.55
C THR A 413 -28.04 20.36 28.96
N MET A 414 -26.95 21.00 28.50
CA MET A 414 -26.56 22.36 28.87
C MET A 414 -26.54 23.33 27.68
N GLY A 415 -27.01 22.91 26.50
CA GLY A 415 -27.04 23.74 25.30
C GLY A 415 -25.65 24.22 24.88
N LEU A 416 -25.54 25.50 24.52
CA LEU A 416 -24.31 26.12 24.02
C LEU A 416 -23.17 26.08 25.04
N LEU A 417 -23.48 26.24 26.33
CA LEU A 417 -22.46 26.16 27.39
C LEU A 417 -21.84 24.76 27.47
N GLY A 418 -22.66 23.70 27.40
CA GLY A 418 -22.16 22.33 27.40
C GLY A 418 -21.37 21.97 26.15
N PHE A 419 -21.85 22.41 24.97
CA PHE A 419 -21.15 22.23 23.70
C PHE A 419 -19.78 22.93 23.72
N ALA A 420 -19.74 24.23 23.99
CA ALA A 420 -18.51 25.02 23.97
C ALA A 420 -17.55 24.57 25.08
N GLY A 421 -18.05 24.30 26.29
CA GLY A 421 -17.25 23.83 27.41
C GLY A 421 -16.61 22.47 27.14
N THR A 422 -17.37 21.51 26.61
CA THR A 422 -16.84 20.17 26.29
C THR A 422 -15.88 20.21 25.11
N LEU A 423 -16.18 20.99 24.08
CA LEU A 423 -15.25 21.19 22.96
C LEU A 423 -13.94 21.82 23.44
N ALA A 424 -14.01 22.82 24.33
CA ALA A 424 -12.82 23.42 24.94
C ALA A 424 -12.05 22.41 25.79
N MET A 425 -12.71 21.57 26.59
CA MET A 425 -12.06 20.50 27.35
C MET A 425 -11.34 19.51 26.43
N ILE A 426 -11.95 19.11 25.31
CA ILE A 426 -11.30 18.23 24.32
C ILE A 426 -10.04 18.89 23.78
N VAL A 427 -10.11 20.16 23.37
CA VAL A 427 -8.96 20.90 22.82
C VAL A 427 -7.85 21.07 23.87
N VAL A 428 -8.19 21.46 25.10
CA VAL A 428 -7.22 21.62 26.19
C VAL A 428 -6.57 20.28 26.54
N HIS A 429 -7.34 19.19 26.58
CA HIS A 429 -6.80 17.84 26.78
C HIS A 429 -5.80 17.50 25.68
N SER A 430 -6.15 17.65 24.40
CA SER A 430 -5.24 17.40 23.28
C SER A 430 -3.96 18.23 23.34
N LEU A 431 -4.03 19.49 23.80
CA LEU A 431 -2.87 20.36 23.99
C LEU A 431 -1.97 19.94 25.16
N SER A 432 -2.53 19.27 26.17
CA SER A 432 -1.78 18.76 27.33
C SER A 432 -1.02 17.47 27.04
N LEU A 433 -1.42 16.73 26.00
CA LEU A 433 -0.83 15.45 25.63
C LEU A 433 0.59 15.58 25.10
N ARG A 434 1.39 14.56 25.38
CA ARG A 434 2.72 14.36 24.83
C ARG A 434 2.82 12.95 24.22
N SER A 435 3.72 12.80 23.25
CA SER A 435 4.12 11.52 22.69
C SER A 435 5.65 11.45 22.73
N PHE A 436 6.18 10.55 23.57
CA PHE A 436 7.60 10.39 23.89
C PHE A 436 8.30 11.72 24.19
N GLY A 437 7.63 12.55 25.00
CA GLY A 437 8.11 13.87 25.42
C GLY A 437 7.83 15.02 24.44
N GLU A 438 7.45 14.72 23.20
CA GLU A 438 7.09 15.74 22.20
C GLU A 438 5.63 16.19 22.34
N PRO A 439 5.31 17.49 22.21
CA PRO A 439 3.93 17.99 22.27
C PRO A 439 3.07 17.38 21.15
N TYR A 440 1.95 16.74 21.52
CA TYR A 440 1.10 16.00 20.57
C TYR A 440 0.50 16.88 19.45
N MET A 441 0.25 18.15 19.76
CA MET A 441 -0.29 19.14 18.81
C MET A 441 0.79 19.89 18.01
N SER A 442 2.07 19.56 18.19
CA SER A 442 3.15 20.10 17.36
C SER A 442 2.92 19.72 15.89
N PRO A 443 3.28 20.57 14.91
CA PRO A 443 3.89 21.89 15.05
C PRO A 443 2.89 23.05 15.18
N ALA A 444 1.59 22.79 15.33
CA ALA A 444 0.58 23.82 15.57
C ALA A 444 0.74 24.44 16.97
N THR A 445 1.09 23.63 17.96
CA THR A 445 1.44 24.11 19.30
C THR A 445 2.56 23.25 19.89
N PRO A 446 3.75 23.81 20.20
CA PRO A 446 4.17 25.19 19.98
C PRO A 446 4.21 25.53 18.48
N PHE A 447 3.86 26.77 18.12
CA PHE A 447 3.77 27.20 16.74
C PHE A 447 5.14 27.25 16.07
N ARG A 448 5.38 26.36 15.10
CA ARG A 448 6.64 26.24 14.35
C ARG A 448 6.43 26.54 12.86
N PRO A 449 6.70 27.77 12.37
CA PRO A 449 6.36 28.19 11.01
C PRO A 449 6.93 27.32 9.89
N GLU A 450 8.11 26.74 10.10
CA GLU A 450 8.78 25.92 9.07
C GLU A 450 8.04 24.61 8.80
N ASP A 451 7.51 23.98 9.87
CA ASP A 451 6.84 22.68 9.81
C ASP A 451 5.33 22.80 9.53
N GLN A 452 4.76 24.02 9.57
CA GLN A 452 3.36 24.29 9.20
C GLN A 452 3.05 23.98 7.73
N LYS A 453 4.08 24.00 6.87
CA LYS A 453 3.97 23.86 5.42
C LYS A 453 3.48 22.49 4.95
N ASP A 454 3.33 21.54 5.87
CA ASP A 454 2.79 20.20 5.57
C ASP A 454 1.70 19.75 6.57
N ILE A 455 1.09 20.68 7.32
CA ILE A 455 -0.09 20.35 8.14
C ILE A 455 -1.34 20.42 7.26
N ILE A 456 -1.89 21.61 7.01
CA ILE A 456 -3.19 21.77 6.34
C ILE A 456 -3.07 21.75 4.82
N ILE A 457 -2.05 22.44 4.31
CA ILE A 457 -1.78 22.54 2.87
C ILE A 457 -0.48 21.81 2.61
N ARG A 458 -0.47 20.91 1.63
CA ARG A 458 0.75 20.26 1.16
C ARG A 458 1.44 21.18 0.15
N VAL A 459 2.49 21.87 0.58
CA VAL A 459 3.34 22.62 -0.36
C VAL A 459 4.07 21.66 -1.31
N PRO A 460 4.50 22.11 -2.51
CA PRO A 460 5.26 21.24 -3.41
C PRO A 460 6.62 20.83 -2.81
N TRP A 461 7.13 19.67 -3.24
CA TRP A 461 8.39 19.08 -2.74
C TRP A 461 9.58 20.05 -2.76
N TRP A 462 9.74 20.84 -3.83
CA TRP A 462 10.83 21.82 -3.95
C TRP A 462 10.79 22.96 -2.92
N ARG A 463 9.68 23.12 -2.16
CA ARG A 463 9.56 24.06 -1.04
C ARG A 463 9.67 23.38 0.33
N MET A 464 9.74 22.04 0.39
CA MET A 464 9.97 21.23 1.60
C MET A 464 11.45 20.87 1.74
N ASN A 465 12.31 21.89 1.72
CA ASN A 465 13.76 21.72 1.69
C ASN A 465 14.39 21.43 3.06
N LYS A 466 13.64 21.55 4.16
CA LYS A 466 14.10 21.26 5.51
C LYS A 466 13.42 20.02 6.08
N ARG A 467 14.11 19.28 6.94
CA ARG A 467 13.55 18.20 7.75
C ARG A 467 12.76 18.78 8.94
N PRO A 468 11.76 18.06 9.48
CA PRO A 468 11.05 18.49 10.68
C PRO A 468 12.01 18.67 11.86
N GLN A 469 11.70 19.59 12.77
CA GLN A 469 12.60 19.91 13.90
C GLN A 469 12.86 18.73 14.86
N LEU A 470 12.03 17.68 14.82
CA LEU A 470 12.27 16.42 15.54
C LEU A 470 13.58 15.74 15.11
N ALA A 471 13.91 15.83 13.82
CA ALA A 471 15.12 15.23 13.29
C ALA A 471 16.36 16.00 13.74
N GLN A 472 17.40 15.27 14.12
CA GLN A 472 18.73 15.79 14.41
C GLN A 472 19.68 15.62 13.21
N GLY A 473 20.85 16.24 13.29
CA GLY A 473 21.89 16.17 12.27
C GLY A 473 21.62 17.09 11.08
N ASP A 474 21.66 16.53 9.86
CA ASP A 474 21.43 17.31 8.64
C ASP A 474 19.96 17.73 8.53
N LEU A 475 19.70 19.00 8.81
CA LEU A 475 18.37 19.60 8.72
C LEU A 475 17.95 19.89 7.27
N GLN A 476 18.86 19.82 6.30
CA GLN A 476 18.51 20.03 4.90
C GLN A 476 18.04 18.71 4.27
N ARG A 477 16.80 18.70 3.77
CA ARG A 477 16.22 17.57 3.04
C ARG A 477 16.59 17.61 1.56
N MET A 478 16.73 18.80 0.98
CA MET A 478 17.01 18.98 -0.45
C MET A 478 17.92 20.18 -0.69
N ALA A 479 18.73 20.08 -1.75
CA ALA A 479 19.49 21.23 -2.26
C ALA A 479 18.55 22.39 -2.63
N PRO A 480 19.02 23.65 -2.55
CA PRO A 480 18.23 24.80 -2.97
C PRO A 480 17.97 24.81 -4.49
N GLY A 481 16.93 25.51 -4.93
CA GLY A 481 16.69 25.80 -6.36
C GLY A 481 16.08 24.67 -7.20
N GLN A 482 15.54 23.62 -6.58
CA GLN A 482 15.00 22.42 -7.27
C GLN A 482 13.63 22.63 -7.96
N MET A 483 13.18 23.88 -8.12
CA MET A 483 11.90 24.16 -8.80
C MET A 483 12.08 23.92 -10.31
N PRO A 484 11.31 23.02 -10.93
CA PRO A 484 11.39 22.79 -12.37
C PRO A 484 11.03 24.07 -13.14
N LYS A 485 11.86 24.43 -14.12
CA LYS A 485 11.61 25.53 -15.05
C LYS A 485 11.55 24.98 -16.47
N PRO A 486 10.82 25.64 -17.40
CA PRO A 486 10.96 25.35 -18.82
C PRO A 486 12.44 25.46 -19.24
N PRO A 487 12.87 24.71 -20.27
CA PRO A 487 14.23 24.84 -20.79
C PRO A 487 14.51 26.29 -21.19
N ASP A 488 15.63 26.82 -20.71
CA ASP A 488 16.08 28.14 -21.13
C ASP A 488 16.57 28.05 -22.59
N PRO A 489 16.08 28.91 -23.51
CA PRO A 489 16.56 28.95 -24.89
C PRO A 489 18.07 29.16 -25.03
N GLU A 490 18.72 29.75 -24.03
CA GLU A 490 20.15 30.03 -24.01
C GLU A 490 21.00 28.89 -23.42
N ASP A 491 20.38 28.01 -22.63
CA ASP A 491 21.04 26.85 -22.00
C ASP A 491 21.04 25.65 -22.97
N LYS A 492 21.70 25.85 -24.12
CA LYS A 492 22.01 24.75 -25.03
C LYS A 492 23.04 23.86 -24.34
N PRO A 493 22.83 22.54 -24.22
CA PRO A 493 23.85 21.66 -23.66
C PRO A 493 25.13 21.87 -24.45
N LYS A 494 26.23 22.18 -23.75
CA LYS A 494 27.56 22.19 -24.36
C LYS A 494 27.73 20.84 -25.03
N ARG A 495 27.77 20.85 -26.36
CA ARG A 495 28.12 19.67 -27.15
C ARG A 495 29.59 19.40 -26.85
N ASP A 496 29.85 18.51 -25.89
CA ASP A 496 31.16 17.89 -25.77
C ASP A 496 31.48 17.25 -27.12
N GLY A 497 32.64 17.59 -27.66
CA GLY A 497 33.10 17.22 -28.98
C GLY A 497 33.22 15.70 -29.12
N GLY A 498 32.13 15.07 -29.55
CA GLY A 498 32.05 13.69 -29.99
C GLY A 498 31.25 13.67 -31.28
N THR A 499 31.94 13.40 -32.38
CA THR A 499 31.48 13.45 -33.76
C THR A 499 30.28 12.52 -34.01
N TYR A 500 29.05 13.03 -33.98
CA TYR A 500 27.93 12.45 -34.72
C TYR A 500 26.98 13.57 -35.17
N SER A 501 27.40 14.33 -36.18
CA SER A 501 26.46 15.13 -36.98
C SER A 501 25.67 14.18 -37.87
N VAL A 502 24.49 13.75 -37.40
CA VAL A 502 23.46 13.21 -38.30
C VAL A 502 23.02 14.38 -39.17
N THR A 503 23.53 14.41 -40.39
CA THR A 503 23.30 15.47 -41.38
C THR A 503 21.80 15.69 -41.61
N ASP A 504 21.38 16.96 -41.66
CA ASP A 504 20.00 17.41 -41.93
C ASP A 504 19.37 16.78 -43.20
N ALA A 505 20.21 16.25 -44.10
CA ALA A 505 19.81 15.45 -45.25
C ALA A 505 18.98 14.20 -44.88
N GLU A 506 19.38 13.44 -43.86
CA GLU A 506 18.68 12.19 -43.48
C GLU A 506 17.32 12.45 -42.81
N GLN A 507 17.20 13.56 -42.07
CA GLN A 507 15.92 13.98 -41.49
C GLN A 507 14.94 14.46 -42.56
N SER A 508 15.44 15.13 -43.60
CA SER A 508 14.63 15.56 -44.74
C SER A 508 14.09 14.36 -45.56
N GLU A 509 14.91 13.33 -45.75
CA GLU A 509 14.49 12.10 -46.43
C GLU A 509 13.48 11.29 -45.62
N ARG A 510 13.69 11.18 -44.30
CA ARG A 510 12.72 10.51 -43.41
C ARG A 510 11.37 11.21 -43.41
N ARG A 511 11.33 12.56 -43.42
CA ARG A 511 10.09 13.34 -43.55
C ARG A 511 9.39 13.08 -44.89
N LYS A 512 10.12 13.10 -46.01
CA LYS A 512 9.55 12.80 -47.34
C LYS A 512 9.00 11.36 -47.43
N LYS A 513 9.68 10.37 -46.83
CA LYS A 513 9.20 8.97 -46.75
C LYS A 513 7.94 8.84 -45.88
N LEU A 514 7.87 9.58 -44.76
CA LEU A 514 6.69 9.62 -43.88
C LEU A 514 5.48 10.28 -44.55
N GLU A 515 5.70 11.37 -45.29
CA GLU A 515 4.63 12.03 -46.06
C GLU A 515 4.12 11.14 -47.21
N LYS A 516 5.01 10.47 -47.96
CA LYS A 516 4.59 9.48 -48.97
C LYS A 516 3.75 8.36 -48.36
N LYS A 517 4.13 7.82 -47.19
CA LYS A 517 3.34 6.80 -46.49
C LYS A 517 1.95 7.31 -46.05
N LYS A 518 1.86 8.55 -45.57
CA LYS A 518 0.57 9.16 -45.19
C LYS A 518 -0.34 9.39 -46.40
N SER A 519 0.24 9.81 -47.53
CA SER A 519 -0.50 10.01 -48.79
C SER A 519 -1.02 8.70 -49.37
N ALA A 520 -0.22 7.63 -49.37
CA ALA A 520 -0.64 6.29 -49.79
C ALA A 520 -1.79 5.75 -48.92
N LYS A 521 -1.67 5.89 -47.59
CA LYS A 521 -2.73 5.46 -46.66
C LYS A 521 -4.04 6.23 -46.86
N LYS A 522 -3.98 7.52 -47.18
CA LYS A 522 -5.17 8.33 -47.53
C LYS A 522 -5.82 7.88 -48.85
N GLN A 523 -5.04 7.42 -49.83
CA GLN A 523 -5.59 6.90 -51.09
C GLN A 523 -6.25 5.54 -50.90
N ASP A 524 -5.65 4.64 -50.11
CA ASP A 524 -6.26 3.34 -49.77
C ASP A 524 -7.58 3.51 -48.99
N THR A 525 -7.63 4.47 -48.07
CA THR A 525 -8.85 4.77 -47.29
C THR A 525 -9.95 5.30 -48.21
N LYS A 526 -9.62 6.20 -49.16
CA LYS A 526 -10.59 6.69 -50.15
C LYS A 526 -11.11 5.59 -51.06
N GLN A 527 -10.27 4.65 -51.52
CA GLN A 527 -10.72 3.53 -52.35
C GLN A 527 -11.64 2.56 -51.58
N GLN A 528 -11.39 2.35 -50.28
CA GLN A 528 -12.28 1.56 -49.43
C GLN A 528 -13.63 2.24 -49.22
N ASP A 529 -13.64 3.56 -48.99
CA ASP A 529 -14.87 4.33 -48.83
C ASP A 529 -15.72 4.35 -50.11
N THR A 530 -15.09 4.47 -51.30
CA THR A 530 -15.81 4.39 -52.59
C THR A 530 -16.42 3.02 -52.81
N LYS A 531 -15.69 1.93 -52.52
CA LYS A 531 -16.23 0.56 -52.61
C LYS A 531 -17.39 0.33 -51.66
N GLN A 532 -17.36 0.90 -50.45
CA GLN A 532 -18.48 0.80 -49.50
C GLN A 532 -19.72 1.58 -49.94
N GLN A 533 -19.54 2.73 -50.59
CA GLN A 533 -20.66 3.51 -51.15
C GLN A 533 -21.30 2.82 -52.35
N ASP A 534 -20.51 2.22 -53.24
CA ASP A 534 -21.03 1.47 -54.39
C ASP A 534 -21.81 0.21 -53.94
N THR A 535 -21.33 -0.47 -52.89
CA THR A 535 -22.02 -1.63 -52.31
C THR A 535 -23.35 -1.25 -51.65
N LYS A 536 -23.41 -0.07 -51.00
CA LYS A 536 -24.65 0.46 -50.40
C LYS A 536 -25.66 0.92 -51.46
N GLN A 537 -25.21 1.49 -52.58
CA GLN A 537 -26.11 1.86 -53.69
C GLN A 537 -26.66 0.65 -54.44
N GLN A 538 -25.91 -0.45 -54.53
CA GLN A 538 -26.42 -1.71 -55.09
C GLN A 538 -27.43 -2.41 -54.16
N GLY A 539 -27.23 -2.34 -52.83
CA GLY A 539 -28.20 -2.84 -51.84
C GLY A 539 -29.50 -2.04 -51.83
N ALA A 540 -29.43 -0.71 -51.89
CA ALA A 540 -30.62 0.16 -51.92
C ALA A 540 -31.47 -0.01 -53.19
N ARG A 541 -30.85 -0.33 -54.34
CA ARG A 541 -31.58 -0.66 -55.59
C ARG A 541 -32.26 -2.04 -55.58
N GLN A 542 -31.86 -2.96 -54.69
CA GLN A 542 -32.53 -4.25 -54.53
C GLN A 542 -33.71 -4.18 -53.54
N GLU A 543 -33.70 -3.26 -52.57
CA GLU A 543 -34.79 -3.09 -51.61
C GLU A 543 -35.97 -2.26 -52.15
N GLU A 544 -35.78 -1.39 -53.14
CA GLU A 544 -36.87 -0.64 -53.81
C GLU A 544 -37.73 -1.48 -54.78
N PHE A 545 -37.30 -2.69 -55.15
CA PHE A 545 -38.06 -3.60 -56.03
C PHE A 545 -38.94 -4.62 -55.28
N SER A 546 -38.97 -4.59 -53.95
CA SER A 546 -39.74 -5.52 -53.12
C SER A 546 -40.65 -4.80 -52.11
N ALA A 547 -41.60 -4.01 -52.62
CA ALA A 547 -42.66 -3.46 -51.78
C ALA A 547 -43.97 -3.24 -52.58
N LYS A 548 -44.85 -4.24 -52.59
CA LYS A 548 -46.31 -4.05 -52.74
C LYS A 548 -47.05 -4.96 -51.75
N PRO A 549 -48.14 -4.50 -51.10
CA PRO A 549 -48.72 -5.18 -49.95
C PRO A 549 -49.98 -5.96 -50.32
N GLU A 550 -50.11 -7.22 -49.89
CA GLU A 550 -51.40 -7.90 -49.81
C GLU A 550 -51.49 -8.77 -48.55
N GLY A 551 -52.60 -8.59 -47.84
CA GLY A 551 -52.99 -9.43 -46.72
C GLY A 551 -53.91 -10.58 -47.14
N GLN A 552 -54.20 -11.40 -46.13
CA GLN A 552 -55.28 -12.39 -46.03
C GLN A 552 -55.05 -13.82 -46.55
N ARG A 553 -55.47 -14.73 -45.65
CA ARG A 553 -56.03 -16.08 -45.82
C ARG A 553 -55.10 -17.30 -45.77
N ALA A 554 -55.23 -17.95 -44.62
CA ALA A 554 -55.20 -19.40 -44.45
C ALA A 554 -56.15 -20.15 -45.40
N GLN A 555 -55.75 -21.35 -45.86
CA GLN A 555 -56.40 -22.64 -45.57
C GLN A 555 -55.95 -23.77 -46.52
N LYS A 556 -55.78 -24.96 -45.90
CA LYS A 556 -55.99 -26.34 -46.42
C LYS A 556 -55.13 -26.79 -47.62
N ARG A 557 -54.10 -27.63 -47.40
CA ARG A 557 -54.17 -29.12 -47.38
C ARG A 557 -55.07 -29.73 -48.47
N GLY A 558 -54.43 -30.41 -49.42
CA GLY A 558 -55.03 -31.40 -50.33
C GLY A 558 -53.96 -32.26 -50.98
N GLN A 559 -53.80 -33.49 -50.48
CA GLN A 559 -52.98 -34.55 -51.05
C GLN A 559 -53.49 -34.97 -52.43
N VAL A 560 -52.60 -35.38 -53.35
CA VAL A 560 -52.66 -36.69 -54.04
C VAL A 560 -51.23 -37.11 -54.42
N LYS A 561 -50.98 -38.41 -54.28
CA LYS A 561 -49.74 -39.17 -54.37
C LYS A 561 -49.80 -40.08 -55.61
N LEU A 562 -48.64 -40.57 -56.08
CA LEU A 562 -48.41 -41.65 -57.07
C LEU A 562 -48.52 -41.22 -58.55
N ARG A 563 -47.68 -41.67 -59.50
CA ARG A 563 -46.69 -42.76 -59.59
C ARG A 563 -45.92 -42.56 -60.91
N ALA A 564 -44.60 -42.79 -60.96
CA ALA A 564 -43.95 -43.37 -62.15
C ALA A 564 -42.51 -43.85 -61.83
N PHE A 565 -42.27 -45.10 -62.24
CA PHE A 565 -41.02 -45.82 -62.53
C PHE A 565 -39.84 -44.94 -63.00
N GLY A 566 -38.56 -45.29 -62.87
CA GLY A 566 -37.91 -46.60 -62.72
C GLY A 566 -36.77 -46.72 -63.75
N HIS A 567 -35.53 -46.75 -63.26
CA HIS A 567 -34.30 -47.33 -63.80
C HIS A 567 -33.56 -46.76 -65.04
N GLY A 568 -32.24 -46.63 -64.86
CA GLY A 568 -31.20 -46.48 -65.89
C GLY A 568 -29.81 -46.35 -65.24
N ALA A 569 -29.12 -47.47 -65.09
CA ALA A 569 -27.76 -47.61 -64.54
C ALA A 569 -26.67 -47.35 -65.59
N PHE A 570 -25.44 -47.00 -65.17
CA PHE A 570 -24.20 -47.44 -65.84
C PHE A 570 -22.95 -47.38 -64.92
N ASP A 571 -22.34 -48.56 -64.82
CA ASP A 571 -21.04 -49.09 -64.34
C ASP A 571 -19.79 -48.27 -63.90
N ARG A 572 -19.16 -48.81 -62.82
CA ARG A 572 -17.73 -49.23 -62.54
C ARG A 572 -16.57 -48.24 -62.70
N ALA A 573 -15.42 -48.34 -62.02
CA ALA A 573 -14.76 -49.11 -60.92
C ALA A 573 -13.33 -48.45 -60.79
N GLY A 574 -12.49 -48.56 -59.76
CA GLY A 574 -12.41 -49.33 -58.52
C GLY A 574 -11.05 -49.06 -57.80
N ALA A 575 -10.83 -49.81 -56.70
CA ALA A 575 -9.61 -50.03 -55.89
C ALA A 575 -9.13 -48.85 -54.99
N ASP A 576 -8.73 -49.02 -53.72
CA ASP A 576 -8.38 -50.24 -52.97
C ASP A 576 -8.47 -50.08 -51.43
N ALA A 577 -8.48 -51.23 -50.76
CA ALA A 577 -8.65 -51.56 -49.33
C ALA A 577 -7.61 -50.92 -48.36
N GLY A 578 -7.79 -50.83 -47.03
CA GLY A 578 -8.55 -51.62 -46.07
C GLY A 578 -7.66 -52.66 -45.36
N LYS A 579 -7.58 -52.60 -44.01
CA LYS A 579 -7.38 -53.69 -43.01
C LYS A 579 -6.93 -53.06 -41.67
N GLY A 580 -7.33 -53.52 -40.50
CA GLY A 580 -7.95 -54.79 -40.15
C GLY A 580 -8.57 -54.77 -38.76
N ASN A 581 -9.35 -55.82 -38.53
CA ASN A 581 -10.49 -55.97 -37.64
C ASN A 581 -10.12 -56.32 -36.20
N ALA A 582 -11.06 -56.02 -35.31
CA ALA A 582 -11.15 -56.59 -33.97
C ALA A 582 -11.73 -58.02 -34.00
N GLN A 583 -11.48 -58.80 -32.95
CA GLN A 583 -12.34 -59.93 -32.57
C GLN A 583 -12.39 -60.14 -31.05
N SER A 584 -13.53 -59.74 -30.48
CA SER A 584 -14.45 -60.50 -29.60
C SER A 584 -13.92 -61.64 -28.71
N GLY A 585 -14.34 -61.64 -27.43
CA GLY A 585 -14.60 -62.91 -26.71
C GLY A 585 -14.73 -62.91 -25.18
N LYS A 586 -15.94 -62.58 -24.68
CA LYS A 586 -16.67 -63.22 -23.54
C LYS A 586 -15.97 -63.60 -22.20
N ARG A 587 -16.61 -63.11 -21.11
CA ARG A 587 -17.16 -63.79 -19.89
C ARG A 587 -16.61 -63.40 -18.50
N LYS A 588 -17.55 -62.85 -17.69
CA LYS A 588 -17.87 -63.04 -16.24
C LYS A 588 -16.72 -63.11 -15.20
N LYS A 589 -16.77 -62.22 -14.20
CA LYS A 589 -17.01 -62.54 -12.76
C LYS A 589 -17.10 -61.29 -11.86
N ASP A 590 -18.15 -61.28 -11.03
CA ASP A 590 -18.27 -60.90 -9.61
C ASP A 590 -17.75 -59.56 -9.03
N ARG A 591 -18.72 -58.66 -8.78
CA ARG A 591 -19.09 -57.92 -7.54
C ARG A 591 -18.09 -57.05 -6.71
N PRO A 592 -18.61 -56.08 -5.90
CA PRO A 592 -18.01 -54.76 -5.63
C PRO A 592 -17.61 -54.54 -4.14
N TRP A 593 -17.58 -53.26 -3.69
CA TRP A 593 -17.44 -52.69 -2.32
C TRP A 593 -16.06 -52.03 -2.07
N ARG A 594 -15.85 -50.94 -1.30
CA ARG A 594 -16.69 -50.13 -0.38
C ARG A 594 -15.99 -48.78 -0.11
N LYS A 595 -16.77 -47.80 0.34
CA LYS A 595 -16.37 -46.56 1.00
C LYS A 595 -15.80 -46.77 2.43
N ARG A 596 -15.13 -45.72 2.93
CA ARG A 596 -15.00 -45.22 4.33
C ARG A 596 -13.89 -45.84 5.21
N PRO A 597 -13.49 -45.20 6.33
CA PRO A 597 -14.05 -44.00 7.00
C PRO A 597 -13.49 -42.66 6.52
#